data_AF-A0A4V1A0W4-F1
#
_entry.id   AF-A0A4V1A0W4-F1
#
_cell.length_a   1.000
_cell.length_b   1.000
_cell.length_c   1.000
_cell.angle_alpha   90.00
_cell.angle_beta   90.00
_cell.angle_gamma   90.00
#
_symmetry.space_group_name_H-M   'P 1'
#
loop_
_entity.id
_entity.type
_entity.pdbx_description
1 polymer ?
#
loop_
_entity_poly.entity_id
_entity_poly.type
_entity_poly.pdbx_seq_one_letter_code
_entity_poly.pdbx_strand_id
1 'polypeptide(L)'
;MLILDAVDDINDLRVPPENRLEKLEGDRKGQHSIRINDQWRICFVWTMNAQDEPLFDIITPGAILNEECIKPFGITQHHLAVAIVVPPRRINESVHGKRRISPDTALRLARYFSTSERFWMNLQDRYDIDVERERLAPQLDAITPLALSA
;
A
#
# COMPACT_ATOMS: atom_id res chain seq x y z
N MET A 1 -6.75 -2.66 -6.86
CA MET A 1 -5.82 -3.79 -6.55
C MET A 1 -4.46 -3.24 -6.14
N LEU A 2 -4.45 -2.19 -5.30
CA LEU A 2 -3.25 -1.44 -4.86
C LEU A 2 -3.01 -1.54 -3.35
N ILE A 3 -4.03 -2.01 -2.61
CA ILE A 3 -3.99 -2.18 -1.16
C ILE A 3 -3.18 -3.43 -0.76
N LEU A 4 -3.03 -4.41 -1.66
CA LEU A 4 -2.32 -5.66 -1.37
C LEU A 4 -0.79 -5.48 -1.25
N ASP A 5 -0.21 -4.47 -1.91
CA ASP A 5 1.24 -4.27 -1.94
C ASP A 5 1.77 -3.45 -0.75
N ALA A 6 0.87 -2.82 0.01
CA ALA A 6 1.17 -2.08 1.24
C ALA A 6 1.19 -2.96 2.50
N VAL A 7 0.95 -4.26 2.31
CA VAL A 7 0.80 -5.25 3.37
C VAL A 7 2.17 -5.82 3.71
N ASP A 8 2.69 -5.48 4.89
CA ASP A 8 3.92 -6.04 5.45
C ASP A 8 3.66 -7.25 6.36
N ASP A 9 2.41 -7.48 6.76
CA ASP A 9 1.98 -8.60 7.62
C ASP A 9 0.76 -9.34 7.04
N ILE A 10 0.81 -10.67 7.07
CA ILE A 10 -0.25 -11.55 6.58
C ILE A 10 -1.65 -11.28 7.16
N ASN A 11 -1.75 -10.62 8.32
CA ASN A 11 -3.00 -10.22 8.96
C ASN A 11 -3.68 -9.00 8.31
N ASP A 12 -2.95 -8.18 7.56
CA ASP A 12 -3.52 -7.00 6.88
C ASP A 12 -4.36 -7.39 5.66
N LEU A 13 -4.23 -8.63 5.18
CA LEU A 13 -5.05 -9.23 4.13
C LEU A 13 -6.51 -9.47 4.55
N ARG A 14 -6.89 -9.18 5.81
CA ARG A 14 -8.24 -9.33 6.35
C ARG A 14 -9.19 -8.19 5.98
N VAL A 15 -8.74 -7.19 5.23
CA VAL A 15 -9.58 -6.10 4.70
C VAL A 15 -9.66 -6.25 3.17
N PRO A 16 -10.86 -6.42 2.57
CA PRO A 16 -12.19 -6.34 3.18
C PRO A 16 -12.53 -7.58 4.04
N PRO A 17 -13.48 -7.44 5.00
CA PRO A 17 -13.70 -8.34 6.15
C PRO A 17 -14.03 -9.81 5.84
N GLU A 18 -14.22 -10.18 4.57
CA GLU A 18 -14.52 -11.55 4.12
C GLU A 18 -13.30 -12.33 3.61
N ASN A 19 -12.12 -11.71 3.57
CA ASN A 19 -10.91 -12.38 3.13
C ASN A 19 -10.49 -13.49 4.11
N ARG A 20 -10.51 -14.74 3.65
CA ARG A 20 -9.93 -15.91 4.34
C ARG A 20 -8.69 -16.37 3.59
N LEU A 21 -7.53 -15.88 4.00
CA LEU A 21 -6.25 -16.32 3.47
C LEU A 21 -5.88 -17.69 4.06
N GLU A 22 -5.59 -18.64 3.18
CA GLU A 22 -5.19 -20.00 3.56
C GLU A 22 -3.91 -20.38 2.79
N LYS A 23 -2.89 -20.88 3.50
CA LYS A 23 -1.70 -21.49 2.89
C LYS A 23 -2.08 -22.88 2.36
N LEU A 24 -1.72 -23.19 1.12
CA LEU A 24 -2.06 -24.47 0.51
C LEU A 24 -1.01 -25.54 0.83
N GLU A 25 -1.47 -26.77 1.01
CA GLU A 25 -0.66 -27.97 1.31
C GLU A 25 -0.70 -28.99 0.15
N GLY A 26 0.06 -30.07 0.27
CA GLY A 26 0.15 -31.13 -0.75
C GLY A 26 0.81 -30.65 -2.05
N ASP A 27 0.23 -31.03 -3.19
CA ASP A 27 0.75 -30.72 -4.54
C ASP A 27 0.78 -29.20 -4.87
N ARG A 28 0.21 -28.37 -3.99
CA ARG A 28 0.16 -26.90 -4.14
C ARG A 28 0.97 -26.16 -3.08
N LYS A 29 1.88 -26.86 -2.39
CA LYS A 29 2.79 -26.28 -1.39
C LYS A 29 3.58 -25.11 -1.99
N GLY A 30 3.49 -23.94 -1.35
CA GLY A 30 4.10 -22.68 -1.82
C GLY A 30 3.11 -21.70 -2.44
N GLN A 31 1.88 -22.13 -2.71
CA GLN A 31 0.77 -21.26 -3.12
C GLN A 31 -0.08 -20.85 -1.91
N HIS A 32 -0.69 -19.68 -2.02
CA HIS A 32 -1.64 -19.10 -1.06
C HIS A 32 -3.00 -18.97 -1.75
N SER A 33 -4.08 -18.98 -0.98
CA SER A 33 -5.41 -18.73 -1.51
C SER A 33 -6.21 -17.74 -0.69
N ILE A 34 -6.98 -16.88 -1.36
CA ILE A 34 -7.99 -16.01 -0.74
C ILE A 34 -9.36 -16.45 -1.25
N ARG A 35 -10.28 -16.75 -0.32
CA ARG A 35 -11.69 -17.01 -0.67
C ARG A 35 -12.39 -15.70 -1.03
N ILE A 36 -13.08 -15.71 -2.17
CA ILE A 36 -13.92 -14.59 -2.64
C ILE A 36 -15.39 -14.86 -2.29
N ASN A 37 -15.81 -16.12 -2.23
CA ASN A 37 -17.10 -16.60 -1.71
C ASN A 37 -17.03 -18.11 -1.45
N ASP A 38 -18.16 -18.75 -1.13
CA ASP A 38 -18.24 -20.19 -0.83
C ASP A 38 -17.82 -21.09 -2.01
N GLN A 39 -17.89 -20.58 -3.24
CA GLN A 39 -17.63 -21.34 -4.46
C GLN A 39 -16.25 -21.06 -5.07
N TRP A 40 -15.69 -19.85 -4.88
CA TRP A 40 -14.53 -19.36 -5.63
C TRP A 40 -13.36 -18.95 -4.73
N ARG A 41 -12.15 -19.39 -5.10
CA ARG A 41 -10.87 -19.02 -4.47
C ARG A 41 -9.86 -18.55 -5.51
N ILE A 42 -9.15 -17.47 -5.22
CA ILE A 42 -7.97 -17.05 -5.99
C ILE A 42 -6.76 -17.77 -5.39
N CYS A 43 -5.98 -18.49 -6.20
CA CYS A 43 -4.72 -19.12 -5.80
C CYS A 43 -3.55 -18.35 -6.43
N PHE A 44 -2.52 -18.00 -5.67
CA PHE A 44 -1.36 -17.26 -6.15
C PHE A 44 -0.08 -17.73 -5.47
N VAL A 45 1.06 -17.52 -6.12
CA VAL A 45 2.38 -17.69 -5.51
C VAL A 45 2.82 -16.34 -4.97
N TRP A 46 3.27 -16.30 -3.72
CA TRP A 46 3.88 -15.09 -3.15
C TRP A 46 5.36 -15.09 -3.52
N THR A 47 5.77 -14.18 -4.40
CA THR A 47 7.18 -13.95 -4.73
C THR A 47 7.68 -12.73 -3.97
N MET A 48 8.82 -12.86 -3.28
CA MET A 48 9.46 -11.73 -2.59
C MET A 48 10.03 -10.67 -3.56
N ASN A 49 10.18 -11.04 -4.84
CA ASN A 49 10.80 -10.22 -5.87
C ASN A 49 9.79 -9.91 -6.99
N ALA A 50 8.79 -9.08 -6.72
CA ALA A 50 7.97 -8.45 -7.76
C ALA A 50 8.73 -7.34 -8.52
N GLN A 51 10.06 -7.27 -8.37
CA GLN A 51 10.93 -6.16 -8.76
C GLN A 51 11.29 -6.14 -10.26
N ASP A 52 10.93 -7.20 -11.00
CA ASP A 52 11.31 -7.38 -12.41
C ASP A 52 10.15 -7.12 -13.39
N GLU A 53 8.97 -6.74 -12.90
CA GLU A 53 7.89 -6.22 -13.74
C GLU A 53 8.20 -4.76 -14.12
N PRO A 54 7.98 -4.33 -15.37
CA PRO A 54 8.20 -2.95 -15.76
C PRO A 54 7.41 -2.05 -14.82
N LEU A 55 8.12 -1.08 -14.21
CA LEU A 55 7.59 -0.16 -13.20
C LEU A 55 6.32 0.50 -13.72
N PHE A 56 5.16 -0.07 -13.39
CA PHE A 56 3.90 0.65 -13.44
C PHE A 56 4.11 1.87 -12.54
N ASP A 57 3.79 3.06 -13.07
CA ASP A 57 4.00 4.37 -12.46
C ASP A 57 4.09 4.33 -10.93
N ILE A 58 5.17 4.82 -10.30
CA ILE A 58 5.27 4.87 -8.83
C ILE A 58 4.05 5.61 -8.28
N ILE A 59 3.13 4.85 -7.67
CA ILE A 59 1.83 5.39 -7.26
C ILE A 59 1.98 6.12 -5.93
N THR A 60 1.61 7.39 -5.93
CA THR A 60 1.69 8.20 -4.71
C THR A 60 0.60 7.79 -3.70
N PRO A 61 0.84 7.94 -2.38
CA PRO A 61 -0.18 7.69 -1.36
C PRO A 61 -1.43 8.54 -1.56
N GLY A 62 -1.26 9.77 -2.07
CA GLY A 62 -2.38 10.64 -2.38
C GLY A 62 -3.20 10.19 -3.60
N ALA A 63 -2.58 9.56 -4.59
CA ALA A 63 -3.32 8.93 -5.68
C ALA A 63 -4.18 7.77 -5.14
N ILE A 64 -3.64 6.95 -4.24
CA ILE A 64 -4.40 5.88 -3.56
C ILE A 64 -5.57 6.46 -2.75
N LEU A 65 -5.33 7.50 -1.96
CA LEU A 65 -6.40 8.21 -1.23
C LEU A 65 -7.52 8.67 -2.19
N ASN A 66 -7.17 9.16 -3.37
CA ASN A 66 -8.12 9.65 -4.35
C ASN A 66 -8.93 8.51 -5.01
N GLU A 67 -8.25 7.46 -5.47
CA GLU A 67 -8.85 6.37 -6.24
C GLU A 67 -9.57 5.34 -5.36
N GLU A 68 -9.05 5.03 -4.18
CA GLU A 68 -9.54 3.92 -3.34
C GLU A 68 -10.35 4.40 -2.13
N CYS A 69 -10.41 5.72 -1.87
CA CYS A 69 -11.24 6.28 -0.80
C CYS A 69 -12.18 7.39 -1.31
N ILE A 70 -11.64 8.50 -1.83
CA ILE A 70 -12.46 9.67 -2.21
C ILE A 70 -13.50 9.31 -3.27
N LYS A 71 -13.09 8.70 -4.39
CA LYS A 71 -14.01 8.31 -5.48
C LYS A 71 -15.01 7.23 -5.05
N PRO A 72 -14.63 6.12 -4.38
CA PRO A 72 -15.57 5.07 -3.99
C PRO A 72 -16.61 5.53 -2.96
N PHE A 73 -16.24 6.43 -2.05
CA PHE A 73 -17.18 7.05 -1.10
C PHE A 73 -18.01 8.19 -1.71
N GLY A 74 -17.77 8.56 -2.98
CA GLY A 74 -18.52 9.61 -3.67
C GLY A 74 -18.33 11.02 -3.08
N ILE A 75 -17.24 11.26 -2.34
CA ILE A 75 -16.93 12.56 -1.74
C ILE A 75 -15.92 13.32 -2.60
N THR A 76 -15.75 14.63 -2.34
CA THR A 76 -14.73 15.44 -3.01
C THR A 76 -13.50 15.63 -2.12
N GLN A 77 -12.35 15.98 -2.72
CA GLN A 77 -11.15 16.37 -1.93
C GLN A 77 -11.45 17.52 -0.96
N HIS A 78 -12.28 18.48 -1.39
CA HIS A 78 -12.71 19.58 -0.54
C HIS A 78 -13.55 19.10 0.65
N HIS A 79 -14.54 18.23 0.39
CA HIS A 79 -15.34 17.60 1.45
C HIS A 79 -14.44 16.89 2.46
N LEU A 80 -13.53 16.03 1.98
CA LEU A 80 -12.61 15.31 2.85
C LEU A 80 -11.79 16.28 3.72
N ALA A 81 -11.21 17.32 3.12
CA ALA A 81 -10.39 18.29 3.85
C ALA A 81 -11.16 18.98 4.98
N VAL A 82 -12.40 19.39 4.70
CA VAL A 82 -13.28 19.99 5.71
C VAL A 82 -13.59 18.97 6.81
N ALA A 83 -13.96 17.75 6.43
CA ALA A 83 -14.34 16.70 7.38
C ALA A 83 -13.20 16.31 8.34
N ILE A 84 -11.95 16.33 7.87
CA ILE A 84 -10.78 16.02 8.70
C ILE A 84 -10.09 17.26 9.31
N VAL A 85 -10.72 18.43 9.16
CA VAL A 85 -10.28 19.70 9.74
C VAL A 85 -8.88 20.11 9.28
N VAL A 86 -8.65 20.09 7.97
CA VAL A 86 -7.40 20.58 7.33
C VAL A 86 -7.70 21.52 6.16
N PRO A 87 -6.76 22.40 5.78
CA PRO A 87 -6.94 23.23 4.59
C PRO A 87 -7.12 22.37 3.31
N PRO A 88 -8.08 22.68 2.42
CA PRO A 88 -8.29 21.93 1.17
C PRO A 88 -7.04 21.76 0.30
N ARG A 89 -6.19 22.79 0.29
CA ARG A 89 -4.90 22.76 -0.39
C ARG A 89 -4.01 21.59 0.07
N ARG A 90 -4.08 21.20 1.35
CA ARG A 90 -3.29 20.08 1.89
C ARG A 90 -3.66 18.78 1.20
N ILE A 91 -4.95 18.44 1.13
CA ILE A 91 -5.43 17.22 0.46
C ILE A 91 -5.15 17.28 -1.03
N ASN A 92 -5.36 18.44 -1.66
CA ASN A 92 -5.07 18.61 -3.08
C ASN A 92 -3.59 18.37 -3.40
N GLU A 93 -2.66 18.97 -2.63
CA GLU A 93 -1.23 18.75 -2.82
C GLU A 93 -0.85 17.29 -2.58
N SER A 94 -1.44 16.63 -1.57
CA SER A 94 -1.19 15.21 -1.32
C SER A 94 -1.65 14.34 -2.49
N VAL A 95 -2.88 14.53 -2.97
CA VAL A 95 -3.42 13.76 -4.12
C VAL A 95 -2.55 13.89 -5.38
N HIS A 96 -1.94 15.06 -5.60
CA HIS A 96 -1.08 15.30 -6.75
C HIS A 96 0.40 15.02 -6.48
N GLY A 97 0.75 14.31 -5.40
CA GLY A 97 2.13 13.96 -5.06
C GLY A 97 3.04 15.14 -4.69
N LYS A 98 2.49 16.35 -4.53
CA LYS A 98 3.23 17.56 -4.16
C LYS A 98 3.46 17.68 -2.66
N ARG A 99 2.80 16.84 -1.86
CA ARG A 99 2.90 16.80 -0.40
C ARG A 99 2.78 15.38 0.12
N ARG A 100 3.70 15.00 1.00
CA ARG A 100 3.66 13.72 1.72
C ARG A 100 2.50 13.64 2.70
N ILE A 101 1.98 12.44 2.93
CA ILE A 101 1.09 12.18 4.05
C ILE A 101 1.94 12.16 5.32
N SER A 102 1.74 13.17 6.17
CA SER A 102 2.41 13.28 7.48
C SER A 102 1.69 12.46 8.55
N PRO A 103 2.33 12.16 9.71
CA PRO A 103 1.66 11.48 10.82
C PRO A 103 0.37 12.18 11.30
N ASP A 104 0.33 13.52 11.34
CA ASP A 104 -0.90 14.28 11.65
C ASP A 104 -2.02 14.00 10.64
N THR A 105 -1.67 13.94 9.36
CA THR A 105 -2.65 13.64 8.29
C THR A 105 -3.08 12.17 8.33
N ALA A 106 -2.15 11.24 8.61
CA ALA A 106 -2.43 9.82 8.77
C ALA A 106 -3.43 9.57 9.91
N LEU A 107 -3.23 10.17 11.10
CA LEU A 107 -4.16 10.06 12.23
C LEU A 107 -5.56 10.57 11.89
N ARG A 108 -5.64 11.66 11.13
CA ARG A 108 -6.91 12.27 10.69
C ARG A 108 -7.64 11.39 9.68
N LEU A 109 -6.93 10.87 8.68
CA LEU A 109 -7.48 9.95 7.67
C LEU A 109 -7.91 8.63 8.31
N ALA A 110 -7.10 8.08 9.23
CA ALA A 110 -7.42 6.91 10.03
C ALA A 110 -8.74 7.06 10.77
N ARG A 111 -8.91 8.18 11.48
CA ARG A 111 -10.14 8.49 12.19
C ARG A 111 -11.36 8.60 11.27
N TYR A 112 -11.21 9.22 10.09
CA TYR A 112 -12.32 9.46 9.17
C TYR A 112 -12.74 8.21 8.39
N PHE A 113 -11.78 7.47 7.85
CA PHE A 113 -12.04 6.27 7.03
C PHE A 113 -12.10 4.98 7.85
N SER A 114 -12.00 5.06 9.17
CA SER A 114 -11.94 3.89 10.07
C SER A 114 -10.82 2.91 9.68
N THR A 115 -9.65 3.46 9.37
CA THR A 115 -8.41 2.75 9.04
C THR A 115 -7.36 2.98 10.12
N SER A 116 -6.19 2.35 10.03
CA SER A 116 -5.06 2.64 10.92
C SER A 116 -4.20 3.78 10.39
N GLU A 117 -3.57 4.55 11.27
CA GLU A 117 -2.56 5.53 10.89
C GLU A 117 -1.32 4.87 10.28
N ARG A 118 -1.01 3.65 10.72
CA ARG A 118 0.08 2.83 10.18
C ARG A 118 -0.14 2.50 8.70
N PHE A 119 -1.36 2.18 8.29
CA PHE A 119 -1.68 1.96 6.89
C PHE A 119 -1.25 3.14 6.01
N TRP A 120 -1.60 4.37 6.42
CA TRP A 120 -1.23 5.57 5.68
C TRP A 120 0.27 5.86 5.70
N MET A 121 0.95 5.57 6.81
CA MET A 121 2.41 5.70 6.91
C MET A 121 3.13 4.68 6.03
N ASN A 122 2.68 3.43 6.01
CA ASN A 122 3.26 2.38 5.16
C ASN A 122 3.16 2.73 3.67
N LEU A 123 2.04 3.32 3.23
CA LEU A 123 1.93 3.83 1.85
C LEU A 123 3.00 4.88 1.55
N GLN A 124 3.22 5.81 2.49
CA GLN A 124 4.21 6.86 2.35
C GLN A 124 5.63 6.29 2.34
N ASP A 125 5.95 5.40 3.28
CA ASP A 125 7.26 4.77 3.40
C ASP A 125 7.58 3.94 2.15
N ARG A 126 6.61 3.16 1.64
CA ARG A 126 6.75 2.39 0.40
C ARG A 126 7.07 3.29 -0.79
N TYR A 127 6.27 4.34 -0.99
CA TYR A 127 6.49 5.32 -2.04
C TYR A 127 7.88 5.94 -1.95
N ASP A 128 8.31 6.32 -0.74
CA ASP A 128 9.60 6.94 -0.53
C ASP A 128 10.76 5.98 -0.82
N ILE A 129 10.63 4.72 -0.39
CA ILE A 129 11.61 3.66 -0.69
C ILE A 129 11.70 3.42 -2.19
N ASP A 130 10.58 3.35 -2.90
CA ASP A 130 10.58 3.06 -4.34
C ASP A 130 11.20 4.22 -5.15
N VAL A 131 10.88 5.46 -4.80
CA VAL A 131 11.51 6.65 -5.40
C VAL A 131 13.02 6.66 -5.14
N GLU A 132 13.45 6.40 -3.90
CA GLU A 132 14.86 6.40 -3.56
C GLU A 132 15.61 5.21 -4.17
N ARG A 133 14.97 4.05 -4.29
CA ARG A 133 15.52 2.86 -4.93
C ARG A 133 15.83 3.11 -6.40
N GLU A 134 14.89 3.73 -7.12
CA GLU A 134 15.11 4.12 -8.52
C GLU A 134 16.25 5.16 -8.63
N ARG A 135 16.23 6.18 -7.77
CA ARG A 135 17.25 7.23 -7.74
C ARG A 135 18.65 6.69 -7.42
N LEU A 136 18.74 5.70 -6.54
CA LEU A 136 19.98 5.15 -6.01
C LEU A 136 20.42 3.84 -6.68
N ALA A 137 19.70 3.35 -7.70
CA ALA A 137 19.95 2.02 -8.27
C ALA A 137 21.43 1.77 -8.62
N PRO A 138 22.16 2.69 -9.33
CA PRO A 138 23.57 2.46 -9.64
C PRO A 138 24.48 2.40 -8.40
N GLN A 139 24.16 3.18 -7.36
CA GLN A 139 24.93 3.16 -6.13
C GLN A 139 24.66 1.90 -5.31
N LEU A 140 23.41 1.45 -5.25
CA LEU A 140 23.01 0.23 -4.56
C LEU A 140 23.68 -1.00 -5.18
N ASP A 141 23.75 -1.07 -6.52
CA ASP A 141 24.42 -2.16 -7.25
C ASP A 141 25.92 -2.25 -6.95
N ALA A 142 26.55 -1.13 -6.57
CA ALA A 142 27.96 -1.09 -6.22
C ALA A 142 28.25 -1.51 -4.76
N ILE A 143 27.22 -1.67 -3.91
CA ILE A 143 27.40 -2.04 -2.50
C ILE A 143 27.55 -3.56 -2.40
N THR A 144 28.72 -4.02 -1.96
CA THR A 144 28.93 -5.43 -1.62
C THR A 144 28.42 -5.72 -0.21
N PRO A 145 27.47 -6.66 -0.03
CA PRO A 145 26.99 -7.04 1.30
C PRO A 145 28.11 -7.58 2.18
N LEU A 146 28.05 -7.28 3.48
CA LEU A 146 28.99 -7.84 4.45
C LEU A 146 28.81 -9.36 4.50
N ALA A 147 29.84 -10.11 4.08
CA ALA A 147 29.87 -11.55 4.26
C ALA A 147 30.09 -11.87 5.74
N LEU A 148 29.10 -12.48 6.40
CA LEU A 148 29.30 -13.08 7.72
C LEU A 148 30.18 -14.32 7.55
N SER A 149 31.38 -14.30 8.12
CA SER A 149 32.18 -15.52 8.28
C SER A 149 31.45 -16.44 9.26
N ALA A 150 31.00 -17.59 8.76
CA ALA A 150 30.37 -18.65 9.54
C ALA A 150 31.31 -19.24 10.60
#